data_AF-A0A2T6ZPU4-F1
#
_entry.id   AF-A0A2T6ZPU4-F1
#
_cell.length_a   1.000
_cell.length_b   1.000
_cell.length_c   1.000
_cell.angle_alpha   90.00
_cell.angle_beta   90.00
_cell.angle_gamma   90.00
#
_symmetry.space_group_name_H-M   'P 1'
#
loop_
_entity.id
_entity.type
_entity.pdbx_description
1 polymer ?
#
loop_
_entity_poly.entity_id
_entity_poly.type
_entity_poly.pdbx_seq_one_letter_code
_entity_poly.pdbx_strand_id
1 'polypeptide(L)'
;MPPKPSKTKNPSKSGKASRKTQKSASSRENKYESTTCDAVLRTELKIGDNEEMKEEAKDALGQELQEKDFYNKALRGEHFVGGHCNHFLDGLAAEVWAVKIEMALYKDEISQCLKKHEDELASHKEEFASQKDEFSRRLKKHEDEIASQKEEIVSQKDEFSRHLRKHEDEIASQNEKIASHKEEIASQKAEVTRLRKDVYRLQVSSTKYMQLRDRYISTFKRDKLGPSNRTGKKIIKKGNNVFSHGPNAITDAALYTLLNQRSDIDPFEKLYGLNPAQVSGLHHSQTIIALNIHAGMISSKDKVGSEKFYKLFAEFIKLLNSVRNGAVRPSCLFVNLPDK
;
A
#
# COMPACT_ATOMS: atom_id res chain seq x y z
N MET A 1 10.92 20.79 3.90
CA MET A 1 10.82 20.05 2.63
C MET A 1 9.60 19.14 2.71
N PRO A 2 8.57 19.31 1.86
CA PRO A 2 7.44 18.39 1.83
C PRO A 2 7.60 17.38 0.68
N PRO A 3 7.23 16.10 0.83
CA PRO A 3 7.08 15.22 -0.32
C PRO A 3 5.69 15.41 -0.92
N LYS A 4 5.67 15.61 -2.25
CA LYS A 4 4.45 15.56 -3.06
C LYS A 4 3.98 14.10 -3.23
N PRO A 5 2.66 13.87 -3.38
CA PRO A 5 2.07 12.55 -3.52
C PRO A 5 1.96 12.13 -5.00
N SER A 6 2.17 10.85 -5.30
CA SER A 6 1.77 10.23 -6.56
C SER A 6 0.55 9.33 -6.34
N LYS A 7 -0.48 9.57 -7.16
CA LYS A 7 -1.77 8.90 -7.15
C LYS A 7 -1.77 7.71 -8.12
N THR A 8 -2.44 6.64 -7.66
CA THR A 8 -3.36 5.74 -8.38
C THR A 8 -2.87 4.95 -9.60
N LYS A 9 -3.05 3.61 -9.54
CA LYS A 9 -4.29 2.95 -10.03
C LYS A 9 -4.37 1.47 -9.61
N ASN A 10 -5.51 1.13 -8.98
CA ASN A 10 -6.09 -0.22 -8.91
C ASN A 10 -6.67 -0.62 -10.29
N PRO A 11 -6.96 -1.91 -10.51
CA PRO A 11 -8.26 -2.50 -10.14
C PRO A 11 -8.08 -3.80 -9.30
N SER A 12 -8.80 -4.02 -8.20
CA SER A 12 -10.18 -4.54 -8.13
C SER A 12 -10.31 -5.89 -8.87
N LYS A 13 -10.78 -7.02 -8.33
CA LYS A 13 -11.80 -7.24 -7.30
C LYS A 13 -11.91 -8.75 -7.01
N SER A 14 -12.45 -9.07 -5.84
CA SER A 14 -13.16 -10.30 -5.46
C SER A 14 -12.34 -11.59 -5.38
N GLY A 15 -12.51 -12.49 -4.41
CA GLY A 15 -13.46 -12.55 -3.31
C GLY A 15 -13.58 -14.00 -2.83
N LYS A 16 -13.49 -14.17 -1.51
CA LYS A 16 -14.15 -15.17 -0.66
C LYS A 16 -13.93 -16.68 -0.88
N ALA A 17 -13.42 -17.26 0.20
CA ALA A 17 -13.98 -18.40 0.97
C ALA A 17 -13.67 -19.84 0.54
N SER A 18 -12.85 -20.45 1.41
CA SER A 18 -13.17 -21.65 2.21
C SER A 18 -13.08 -23.06 1.59
N ARG A 19 -12.36 -23.88 2.39
CA ARG A 19 -12.53 -25.31 2.68
C ARG A 19 -11.98 -26.36 1.72
N LYS A 20 -10.86 -26.94 2.20
CA LYS A 20 -10.66 -28.34 2.60
C LYS A 20 -10.79 -29.44 1.53
N THR A 21 -9.63 -30.05 1.31
CA THR A 21 -9.32 -31.49 1.19
C THR A 21 -9.72 -32.30 -0.04
N GLN A 22 -8.64 -32.85 -0.62
CA GLN A 22 -8.40 -34.22 -1.08
C GLN A 22 -8.78 -34.63 -2.52
N LYS A 23 -7.68 -34.91 -3.24
CA LYS A 23 -7.37 -36.20 -3.89
C LYS A 23 -8.13 -36.52 -5.17
N SER A 24 -7.46 -36.34 -6.30
CA SER A 24 -7.10 -37.44 -7.22
C SER A 24 -6.37 -36.90 -8.45
N ALA A 25 -5.58 -37.80 -9.04
CA ALA A 25 -4.74 -37.66 -10.22
C ALA A 25 -5.43 -37.10 -11.48
N SER A 26 -4.59 -36.83 -12.50
CA SER A 26 -4.85 -36.62 -13.95
C SER A 26 -4.37 -35.22 -14.37
N SER A 27 -3.18 -35.05 -14.96
CA SER A 27 -2.76 -35.31 -16.36
C SER A 27 -2.73 -34.03 -17.21
N ARG A 28 -1.70 -33.93 -18.07
CA ARG A 28 -1.50 -33.01 -19.21
C ARG A 28 -1.05 -31.59 -18.85
N GLU A 29 -0.16 -30.93 -19.60
CA GLU A 29 0.64 -31.25 -20.78
C GLU A 29 1.62 -30.08 -20.90
N ASN A 30 2.92 -30.32 -21.04
CA ASN A 30 3.83 -29.33 -21.62
C ASN A 30 4.67 -30.04 -22.67
N LYS A 31 4.27 -29.80 -23.92
CA LYS A 31 4.90 -30.28 -25.15
C LYS A 31 6.25 -29.56 -25.35
N TYR A 32 7.32 -30.33 -25.27
CA TYR A 32 8.47 -30.15 -26.16
C TYR A 32 8.50 -31.38 -27.07
N GLU A 33 7.97 -31.21 -28.28
CA GLU A 33 7.95 -32.19 -29.36
C GLU A 33 9.36 -32.28 -29.96
N SER A 34 10.09 -33.34 -29.63
CA SER A 34 11.24 -33.79 -30.40
C SER A 34 10.71 -34.72 -31.50
N THR A 35 10.28 -34.12 -32.62
CA THR A 35 9.78 -34.83 -33.81
C THR A 35 10.84 -35.67 -34.52
N THR A 36 12.07 -35.72 -34.00
CA THR A 36 13.17 -36.52 -34.56
C THR A 36 13.15 -37.96 -34.03
N CYS A 37 12.50 -38.24 -32.89
CA CYS A 37 12.46 -39.60 -32.34
C CYS A 37 11.28 -40.45 -32.84
N ASP A 38 10.17 -39.84 -33.29
CA ASP A 38 8.97 -40.57 -33.75
C ASP A 38 9.04 -41.06 -35.20
N ALA A 39 10.01 -40.60 -36.00
CA ALA A 39 10.22 -41.13 -37.35
C ALA A 39 10.87 -42.54 -37.35
N VAL A 40 11.56 -42.92 -36.27
CA VAL A 40 12.30 -44.20 -36.20
C VAL A 40 11.41 -45.34 -35.67
N LEU A 41 10.35 -45.05 -34.91
CA LEU A 41 9.44 -46.07 -34.36
C LEU A 41 8.25 -46.40 -35.28
N ARG A 42 8.13 -45.78 -36.45
CA ARG A 42 7.01 -45.98 -37.39
C ARG A 42 7.35 -46.70 -38.68
N THR A 43 8.58 -47.19 -38.82
CA THR A 43 8.86 -48.22 -39.81
C THR A 43 8.40 -49.55 -39.22
N GLU A 44 7.18 -49.94 -39.58
CA GLU A 44 6.71 -51.32 -39.49
C GLU A 44 7.70 -52.20 -40.28
N LEU A 45 8.73 -52.70 -39.60
CA LEU A 45 9.47 -53.86 -40.09
C LEU A 45 8.46 -55.00 -40.09
N LYS A 46 8.00 -55.36 -41.28
CA LYS A 46 7.46 -56.69 -41.56
C LYS A 46 8.59 -57.67 -41.26
N ILE A 47 8.68 -58.09 -39.99
CA ILE A 47 9.40 -59.29 -39.62
C ILE A 47 8.59 -60.41 -40.30
N GLY A 48 9.09 -60.85 -41.44
CA GLY A 48 8.57 -62.01 -42.17
C GLY A 48 8.43 -63.19 -41.21
N ASP A 49 7.44 -64.03 -41.51
CA ASP A 49 7.14 -65.22 -40.71
C ASP A 49 8.45 -66.01 -40.48
N ASN A 50 8.66 -66.49 -39.26
CA ASN A 50 9.94 -67.07 -38.81
C ASN A 50 10.37 -68.26 -39.68
N GLU A 51 9.43 -68.91 -40.37
CA GLU A 51 9.74 -69.98 -41.33
C GLU A 51 10.20 -69.47 -42.70
N GLU A 52 9.74 -68.30 -43.17
CA GLU A 52 10.14 -67.71 -44.44
C GLU A 52 11.59 -67.20 -44.38
N MET A 53 11.98 -66.53 -43.27
CA MET A 53 13.38 -66.14 -43.03
C MET A 53 14.33 -67.33 -42.86
N LYS A 54 13.82 -68.48 -42.42
CA LYS A 54 14.61 -69.68 -42.18
C LYS A 54 14.83 -70.48 -43.46
N GLU A 55 13.87 -70.49 -44.38
CA GLU A 55 14.06 -70.98 -45.74
C GLU A 55 14.98 -70.06 -46.55
N GLU A 56 14.81 -68.73 -46.48
CA GLU A 56 15.68 -67.79 -47.19
C GLU A 56 17.13 -67.83 -46.67
N ALA A 57 17.34 -68.03 -45.35
CA ALA A 57 18.66 -68.26 -44.79
C ALA A 57 19.27 -69.62 -45.21
N LYS A 58 18.46 -70.67 -45.42
CA LYS A 58 18.93 -71.96 -45.93
C LYS A 58 19.27 -71.88 -47.42
N ASP A 59 18.47 -71.18 -48.21
CA ASP A 59 18.73 -70.97 -49.64
C ASP A 59 19.96 -70.10 -49.87
N ALA A 60 20.16 -69.05 -49.05
CA ALA A 60 21.39 -68.27 -49.06
C ALA A 60 22.61 -69.11 -48.67
N LEU A 61 22.49 -69.99 -47.65
CA LEU A 61 23.57 -70.93 -47.29
C LEU A 61 23.81 -71.99 -48.37
N GLY A 62 22.74 -72.43 -49.06
CA GLY A 62 22.78 -73.42 -50.13
C GLY A 62 23.45 -72.88 -51.41
N GLN A 63 23.22 -71.61 -51.75
CA GLN A 63 23.91 -70.93 -52.86
C GLN A 63 25.39 -70.70 -52.53
N GLU A 64 25.71 -70.26 -51.30
CA GLU A 64 27.10 -70.04 -50.87
C GLU A 64 27.92 -71.35 -50.80
N LEU A 65 27.26 -72.49 -50.53
CA LEU A 65 27.88 -73.82 -50.54
C LEU A 65 28.02 -74.42 -51.94
N GLN A 66 27.28 -73.96 -52.94
CA GLN A 66 27.49 -74.33 -54.36
C GLN A 66 28.57 -73.48 -55.05
N GLU A 67 28.84 -72.26 -54.57
CA GLU A 67 29.88 -71.38 -55.14
C GLU A 67 31.28 -71.63 -54.56
N LYS A 68 31.37 -72.35 -53.44
CA LYS A 68 32.63 -72.90 -52.93
C LYS A 68 32.72 -74.37 -53.27
N ASP A 69 33.22 -74.64 -54.47
CA ASP A 69 33.93 -75.88 -54.79
C ASP A 69 35.03 -76.10 -53.74
N PHE A 70 34.67 -76.78 -52.65
CA PHE A 70 35.62 -77.36 -51.73
C PHE A 70 36.42 -78.39 -52.53
N TYR A 71 37.61 -77.97 -52.95
CA TYR A 71 38.66 -78.86 -53.38
C TYR A 71 39.08 -79.72 -52.18
N ASN A 72 38.31 -80.78 -51.93
CA ASN A 72 38.68 -81.88 -51.04
C ASN A 72 39.83 -82.63 -51.70
N LYS A 73 41.05 -82.09 -51.57
CA LYS A 73 42.26 -82.84 -51.89
C LYS A 73 42.46 -83.86 -50.76
N ALA A 74 41.84 -85.02 -50.93
CA ALA A 74 42.16 -86.22 -50.18
C ALA A 74 43.63 -86.59 -50.44
N LEU A 75 44.54 -86.09 -49.61
CA LEU A 75 45.93 -86.58 -49.55
C LEU A 75 45.99 -87.71 -48.54
N ARG A 76 45.46 -88.86 -48.95
CA ARG A 76 45.78 -90.17 -48.38
C ARG A 76 46.50 -90.93 -49.48
N GLY A 77 47.83 -91.02 -49.38
CA GLY A 77 48.66 -91.72 -50.36
C GLY A 77 50.11 -91.30 -50.24
N GLU A 78 50.86 -92.02 -49.42
CA GLU A 78 52.31 -92.00 -49.40
C GLU A 78 52.85 -92.28 -50.81
N HIS A 79 53.56 -91.31 -51.40
CA HIS A 79 54.66 -91.58 -52.32
C HIS A 79 55.67 -90.44 -52.14
N PHE A 80 56.71 -90.76 -51.38
CA PHE A 80 57.93 -89.98 -51.26
C PHE A 80 58.65 -90.02 -52.62
N VAL A 81 58.74 -88.88 -53.30
CA VAL A 81 59.73 -88.64 -54.35
C VAL A 81 60.35 -87.29 -54.03
N GLY A 82 61.61 -87.35 -53.59
CA GLY A 82 62.39 -86.18 -53.20
C GLY A 82 62.71 -85.27 -54.38
N GLY A 83 62.85 -83.99 -54.06
CA GLY A 83 63.43 -82.99 -54.95
C GLY A 83 62.74 -81.64 -54.84
N HIS A 84 63.40 -80.68 -54.18
CA HIS A 84 63.10 -79.23 -54.19
C HIS A 84 61.92 -78.66 -53.37
N CYS A 85 61.62 -79.20 -52.18
CA CYS A 85 60.59 -78.62 -51.28
C CYS A 85 61.12 -77.72 -50.13
N ASN A 86 62.43 -77.50 -49.99
CA ASN A 86 62.94 -76.75 -48.82
C ASN A 86 62.66 -75.24 -48.89
N HIS A 87 62.69 -74.59 -50.07
CA HIS A 87 62.56 -73.13 -50.16
C HIS A 87 61.13 -72.57 -49.97
N PHE A 88 60.08 -73.33 -50.27
CA PHE A 88 58.69 -72.88 -50.09
C PHE A 88 58.23 -72.98 -48.63
N LEU A 89 58.68 -74.02 -47.92
CA LEU A 89 58.42 -74.18 -46.49
C LEU A 89 59.18 -73.15 -45.64
N ASP A 90 60.40 -72.75 -46.06
CA ASP A 90 61.17 -71.70 -45.39
C ASP A 90 60.48 -70.32 -45.48
N GLY A 91 59.87 -69.98 -46.62
CA GLY A 91 59.11 -68.73 -46.81
C GLY A 91 57.83 -68.68 -45.96
N LEU A 92 57.07 -69.78 -45.92
CA LEU A 92 55.88 -69.90 -45.09
C LEU A 92 56.20 -69.83 -43.59
N ALA A 93 57.33 -70.40 -43.17
CA ALA A 93 57.80 -70.31 -41.78
C ALA A 93 58.11 -68.86 -41.37
N ALA A 94 58.68 -68.05 -42.28
CA ALA A 94 58.95 -66.64 -42.03
C ALA A 94 57.65 -65.80 -41.91
N GLU A 95 56.67 -66.04 -42.78
CA GLU A 95 55.36 -65.36 -42.71
C GLU A 95 54.60 -65.69 -41.42
N VAL A 96 54.59 -66.97 -41.01
CA VAL A 96 53.98 -67.40 -39.74
C VAL A 96 54.68 -66.74 -38.55
N TRP A 97 56.01 -66.58 -38.60
CA TRP A 97 56.76 -65.89 -37.55
C TRP A 97 56.46 -64.39 -37.49
N ALA A 98 56.34 -63.72 -38.64
CA ALA A 98 55.94 -62.31 -38.72
C ALA A 98 54.52 -62.08 -38.17
N VAL A 99 53.54 -62.89 -38.59
CA VAL A 99 52.15 -62.82 -38.07
C VAL A 99 52.13 -63.08 -36.56
N LYS A 100 52.95 -64.00 -36.06
CA LYS A 100 53.05 -64.26 -34.61
C LYS A 100 53.56 -63.05 -33.83
N ILE A 101 54.48 -62.28 -34.39
CA ILE A 101 54.97 -61.03 -33.79
C ILE A 101 53.87 -59.97 -33.81
N GLU A 102 53.20 -59.77 -34.94
CA GLU A 102 52.09 -58.82 -35.04
C GLU A 102 50.96 -59.17 -34.06
N MET A 103 50.58 -60.45 -33.98
CA MET A 103 49.61 -60.92 -32.99
C MET A 103 50.07 -60.65 -31.55
N ALA A 104 51.36 -60.80 -31.25
CA ALA A 104 51.90 -60.49 -29.93
C ALA A 104 51.85 -58.98 -29.64
N LEU A 105 52.15 -58.14 -30.63
CA LEU A 105 52.05 -56.68 -30.51
C LEU A 105 50.60 -56.22 -30.31
N TYR A 106 49.66 -56.71 -31.12
CA TYR A 106 48.24 -56.41 -30.97
C TYR A 106 47.70 -56.86 -29.62
N LYS A 107 48.14 -58.02 -29.12
CA LYS A 107 47.76 -58.51 -27.80
C LYS A 107 48.25 -57.57 -26.69
N ASP A 108 49.46 -57.06 -26.82
CA ASP A 108 50.03 -56.10 -25.86
C ASP A 108 49.27 -54.77 -25.89
N GLU A 109 49.00 -54.25 -27.08
CA GLU A 109 48.24 -53.01 -27.27
C GLU A 109 46.81 -53.10 -26.70
N ILE A 110 46.11 -54.22 -26.95
CA ILE A 110 44.79 -54.48 -26.36
C ILE A 110 44.90 -54.56 -24.84
N SER A 111 45.91 -55.23 -24.31
CA SER A 111 46.11 -55.36 -22.86
C SER A 111 46.38 -54.00 -22.21
N GLN A 112 47.16 -53.14 -22.86
CA GLN A 112 47.43 -51.78 -22.40
C GLN A 112 46.17 -50.90 -22.45
N CYS A 113 45.38 -51.00 -23.52
CA CYS A 113 44.11 -50.29 -23.68
C CYS A 113 43.10 -50.69 -22.59
N LEU A 114 42.98 -52.00 -22.32
CA LEU A 114 42.12 -52.53 -21.26
C LEU A 114 42.51 -52.00 -19.88
N LYS A 115 43.81 -52.01 -19.57
CA LYS A 115 44.32 -51.49 -18.30
C LYS A 115 44.02 -50.00 -18.14
N LYS A 116 44.23 -49.20 -19.19
CA LYS A 116 43.91 -47.77 -19.18
C LYS A 116 42.42 -47.52 -18.89
N HIS A 117 41.53 -48.25 -19.55
CA HIS A 117 40.09 -48.11 -19.30
C HIS A 117 39.68 -48.57 -17.90
N GLU A 118 40.34 -49.59 -17.33
CA GLU A 118 40.10 -50.01 -15.95
C GLU A 118 40.50 -48.92 -14.95
N ASP A 119 41.65 -48.27 -15.16
CA ASP A 119 42.11 -47.15 -14.33
C ASP A 119 41.16 -45.93 -14.45
N GLU A 120 40.68 -45.61 -15.65
CA GLU A 120 39.69 -44.55 -15.88
C GLU A 120 38.35 -44.84 -15.18
N LEU A 121 37.88 -46.09 -15.25
CA LEU A 121 36.67 -46.52 -14.56
C LEU A 121 36.83 -46.45 -13.04
N ALA A 122 37.98 -46.84 -12.51
CA ALA A 122 38.29 -46.71 -11.09
C ALA A 122 38.27 -45.24 -10.64
N SER A 123 38.94 -44.36 -11.40
CA SER A 123 38.95 -42.91 -11.16
C SER A 123 37.55 -42.30 -11.17
N HIS A 124 36.74 -42.58 -12.20
CA HIS A 124 35.37 -42.08 -12.27
C HIS A 124 34.51 -42.60 -11.12
N LYS A 125 34.69 -43.86 -10.72
CA LYS A 125 33.95 -44.43 -9.59
C LYS A 125 34.25 -43.70 -8.27
N GLU A 126 35.51 -43.33 -8.04
CA GLU A 126 35.90 -42.52 -6.89
C GLU A 126 35.34 -41.09 -6.96
N GLU A 127 35.32 -40.48 -8.15
CA GLU A 127 34.72 -39.16 -8.36
C GLU A 127 33.20 -39.19 -8.08
N PHE A 128 32.48 -40.18 -8.60
CA PHE A 128 31.04 -40.35 -8.32
C PHE A 128 30.77 -40.58 -6.84
N ALA A 129 31.60 -41.35 -6.14
CA ALA A 129 31.49 -41.54 -4.70
C ALA A 129 31.68 -40.22 -3.95
N SER A 130 32.71 -39.44 -4.32
CA SER A 130 33.00 -38.13 -3.73
C SER A 130 31.87 -37.12 -3.97
N GLN A 131 31.34 -37.06 -5.20
CA GLN A 131 30.21 -36.20 -5.55
C GLN A 131 28.94 -36.60 -4.80
N LYS A 132 28.67 -37.90 -4.65
CA LYS A 132 27.53 -38.42 -3.89
C LYS A 132 27.61 -38.02 -2.41
N ASP A 133 28.80 -38.10 -1.82
CA ASP A 133 29.03 -37.68 -0.45
C ASP A 133 28.87 -36.17 -0.28
N GLU A 134 29.39 -35.37 -1.23
CA GLU A 134 29.22 -33.92 -1.22
C GLU A 134 27.74 -33.52 -1.33
N PHE A 135 26.99 -34.13 -2.24
CA PHE A 135 25.56 -33.87 -2.40
C PHE A 135 24.78 -34.23 -1.13
N SER A 136 25.12 -35.35 -0.49
CA SER A 136 24.49 -35.77 0.77
C SER A 136 24.75 -34.77 1.90
N ARG A 137 25.97 -34.21 1.99
CA ARG A 137 26.29 -33.15 2.96
C ARG A 137 25.49 -31.87 2.69
N ARG A 138 25.38 -31.46 1.42
CA ARG A 138 24.60 -30.27 1.03
C ARG A 138 23.11 -30.43 1.35
N LEU A 139 22.55 -31.62 1.09
CA LEU A 139 21.16 -31.92 1.43
C LEU A 139 20.89 -31.79 2.93
N LYS A 140 21.74 -32.40 3.76
CA LYS A 140 21.60 -32.33 5.22
C LYS A 140 21.70 -30.88 5.72
N LYS A 141 22.65 -30.11 5.19
CA LYS A 141 22.80 -28.69 5.54
C LYS A 141 21.53 -27.89 5.21
N HIS A 142 20.97 -28.07 4.02
CA HIS A 142 19.74 -27.39 3.64
C HIS A 142 18.53 -27.85 4.47
N GLU A 143 18.48 -29.11 4.87
CA GLU A 143 17.44 -29.61 5.78
C GLU A 143 17.49 -28.91 7.14
N ASP A 144 18.68 -28.76 7.72
CA ASP A 144 18.90 -28.05 8.99
C ASP A 144 18.57 -26.55 8.87
N GLU A 145 18.95 -25.90 7.77
CA GLU A 145 18.61 -24.49 7.47
C GLU A 145 17.10 -24.29 7.37
N ILE A 146 16.39 -25.20 6.69
CA ILE A 146 14.93 -25.17 6.57
C ILE A 146 14.27 -25.37 7.94
N ALA A 147 14.80 -26.25 8.78
CA ALA A 147 14.29 -26.47 10.13
C ALA A 147 14.44 -25.18 10.99
N SER A 148 15.63 -24.57 10.97
CA SER A 148 15.91 -23.33 11.68
C SER A 148 15.00 -22.17 11.23
N GLN A 149 14.85 -21.97 9.91
CA GLN A 149 13.96 -20.93 9.36
C GLN A 149 12.49 -21.17 9.73
N LYS A 150 12.05 -22.43 9.78
CA LYS A 150 10.68 -22.76 10.22
C LYS A 150 10.44 -22.34 11.67
N GLU A 151 11.39 -22.59 12.56
CA GLU A 151 11.29 -22.16 13.97
C GLU A 151 11.26 -20.63 14.09
N GLU A 152 12.11 -19.93 13.32
CA GLU A 152 12.12 -18.47 13.30
C GLU A 152 10.78 -17.88 12.82
N ILE A 153 10.20 -18.42 11.74
CA ILE A 153 8.88 -17.99 11.24
C ILE A 153 7.79 -18.19 12.28
N VAL A 154 7.83 -19.30 13.04
CA VAL A 154 6.86 -19.57 14.12
C VAL A 154 7.03 -18.55 15.24
N SER A 155 8.26 -18.28 15.67
CA SER A 155 8.56 -17.29 16.71
C SER A 155 8.08 -15.88 16.31
N GLN A 156 8.42 -15.44 15.09
CA GLN A 156 7.99 -14.15 14.55
C GLN A 156 6.46 -14.05 14.45
N LYS A 157 5.79 -15.12 14.05
CA LYS A 157 4.32 -15.18 13.98
C LYS A 157 3.68 -15.01 15.37
N ASP A 158 4.25 -15.64 16.39
CA ASP A 158 3.75 -15.54 17.77
C ASP A 158 4.00 -14.15 18.35
N GLU A 159 5.15 -13.53 18.05
CA GLU A 159 5.44 -12.15 18.43
C GLU A 159 4.50 -11.16 17.75
N PHE A 160 4.29 -11.28 16.43
CA PHE A 160 3.34 -10.43 15.71
C PHE A 160 1.92 -10.55 16.26
N SER A 161 1.50 -11.77 16.61
CA SER A 161 0.20 -12.03 17.23
C SER A 161 0.05 -11.36 18.61
N ARG A 162 1.12 -11.32 19.41
CA ARG A 162 1.14 -10.60 20.69
C ARG A 162 1.03 -9.08 20.49
N HIS A 163 1.76 -8.53 19.53
CA HIS A 163 1.67 -7.10 19.20
C HIS A 163 0.29 -6.69 18.73
N LEU A 164 -0.37 -7.50 17.89
CA LEU A 164 -1.73 -7.22 17.43
C LEU A 164 -2.72 -7.13 18.59
N ARG A 165 -2.68 -8.09 19.53
CA ARG A 165 -3.55 -8.06 20.72
C ARG A 165 -3.30 -6.82 21.57
N LYS A 166 -2.04 -6.47 21.81
CA LYS A 166 -1.69 -5.28 22.58
C LYS A 166 -2.24 -4.00 21.94
N HIS A 167 -2.12 -3.87 20.63
CA HIS A 167 -2.67 -2.71 19.92
C HIS A 167 -4.21 -2.69 19.92
N GLU A 168 -4.86 -3.85 19.85
CA GLU A 168 -6.32 -3.96 19.98
C GLU A 168 -6.80 -3.46 21.35
N ASP A 169 -6.12 -3.87 22.43
CA ASP A 169 -6.41 -3.42 23.80
C ASP A 169 -6.15 -1.91 23.98
N GLU A 170 -5.04 -1.38 23.41
CA GLU A 170 -4.72 0.05 23.44
C GLU A 170 -5.79 0.89 22.72
N ILE A 171 -6.26 0.43 21.55
CA ILE A 171 -7.34 1.08 20.80
C ILE A 171 -8.65 1.08 21.61
N ALA A 172 -8.99 -0.05 22.25
CA ALA A 172 -10.17 -0.14 23.11
C ALA A 172 -10.11 0.87 24.26
N SER A 173 -8.98 0.92 24.99
CA SER A 173 -8.78 1.86 26.09
C SER A 173 -8.83 3.33 25.64
N GLN A 174 -8.25 3.66 24.49
CA GLN A 174 -8.31 5.01 23.94
C GLN A 174 -9.73 5.42 23.55
N ASN A 175 -10.51 4.50 22.99
CA ASN A 175 -11.91 4.77 22.64
C ASN A 175 -12.77 5.07 23.87
N GLU A 176 -12.55 4.38 24.99
CA GLU A 176 -13.22 4.68 26.27
C GLU A 176 -12.86 6.08 26.78
N LYS A 177 -11.58 6.47 26.72
CA LYS A 177 -11.14 7.83 27.10
C LYS A 177 -11.77 8.91 26.21
N ILE A 178 -11.84 8.67 24.90
CA ILE A 178 -12.48 9.59 23.95
C ILE A 178 -13.97 9.75 24.27
N ALA A 179 -14.68 8.66 24.61
CA ALA A 179 -16.08 8.71 24.99
C ALA A 179 -16.28 9.55 26.27
N SER A 180 -15.49 9.31 27.31
CA SER A 180 -15.52 10.08 28.56
C SER A 180 -15.24 11.57 28.33
N HIS A 181 -14.17 11.92 27.60
CA HIS A 181 -13.85 13.32 27.29
C HIS A 181 -14.96 14.01 26.48
N LYS A 182 -15.65 13.29 25.60
CA LYS A 182 -16.76 13.82 24.81
C LYS A 182 -17.94 14.21 25.70
N GLU A 183 -18.25 13.41 26.71
CA GLU A 183 -19.29 13.72 27.71
C GLU A 183 -18.90 14.93 28.56
N GLU A 184 -17.62 15.01 28.98
CA GLU A 184 -17.13 16.16 29.74
C GLU A 184 -17.21 17.46 28.93
N ILE A 185 -16.80 17.45 27.67
CA ILE A 185 -16.92 18.61 26.76
C ILE A 185 -18.39 19.04 26.61
N ALA A 186 -19.31 18.08 26.48
CA ALA A 186 -20.74 18.38 26.39
C ALA A 186 -21.27 19.05 27.67
N SER A 187 -20.88 18.52 28.83
CA SER A 187 -21.22 19.08 30.15
C SER A 187 -20.65 20.49 30.34
N GLN A 188 -19.36 20.68 30.08
CA GLN A 188 -18.70 21.99 30.16
C GLN A 188 -19.32 23.01 29.20
N LYS A 189 -19.69 22.59 27.98
CA LYS A 189 -20.39 23.46 27.01
C LYS A 189 -21.77 23.91 27.51
N ALA A 190 -22.51 23.01 28.16
CA ALA A 190 -23.78 23.36 28.78
C ALA A 190 -23.58 24.37 29.92
N GLU A 191 -22.54 24.16 30.75
CA GLU A 191 -22.22 25.04 31.86
C GLU A 191 -21.77 26.44 31.40
N VAL A 192 -20.90 26.52 30.38
CA VAL A 192 -20.52 27.80 29.76
C VAL A 192 -21.75 28.52 29.19
N THR A 193 -22.70 27.78 28.62
CA THR A 193 -23.95 28.37 28.12
C THR A 193 -24.81 28.92 29.25
N ARG A 194 -24.89 28.21 30.39
CA ARG A 194 -25.58 28.65 31.60
C ARG A 194 -24.94 29.91 32.17
N LEU A 195 -23.63 29.87 32.43
CA LEU A 195 -22.86 31.01 32.96
C LEU A 195 -22.96 32.25 32.07
N ARG A 196 -22.92 32.10 30.74
CA ARG A 196 -23.14 33.22 29.82
C ARG A 196 -24.50 33.89 30.00
N LYS A 197 -25.57 33.09 30.18
CA LYS A 197 -26.91 33.62 30.46
C LYS A 197 -26.96 34.32 31.82
N ASP A 198 -26.30 33.77 32.83
CA ASP A 198 -26.26 34.35 34.18
C ASP A 198 -25.52 35.69 34.21
N VAL A 199 -24.35 35.76 33.58
CA VAL A 199 -23.59 37.02 33.41
C VAL A 199 -24.43 38.06 32.66
N TYR A 200 -25.12 37.66 31.59
CA TYR A 200 -26.01 38.56 30.87
C TYR A 200 -27.13 39.10 31.77
N ARG A 201 -27.81 38.23 32.53
CA ARG A 201 -28.86 38.66 33.48
C ARG A 201 -28.32 39.65 34.52
N LEU A 202 -27.17 39.36 35.12
CA LEU A 202 -26.52 40.24 36.10
C LEU A 202 -26.13 41.60 35.51
N GLN A 203 -25.66 41.62 34.26
CA GLN A 203 -25.32 42.86 33.56
C GLN A 203 -26.55 43.74 33.36
N VAL A 204 -27.65 43.20 32.84
CA VAL A 204 -28.87 43.99 32.57
C VAL A 204 -29.63 44.38 33.84
N SER A 205 -29.52 43.61 34.92
CA SER A 205 -30.10 43.97 36.23
C SER A 205 -29.32 45.07 36.96
N SER A 206 -28.07 45.32 36.58
CA SER A 206 -27.23 46.35 37.21
C SER A 206 -27.58 47.74 36.68
N THR A 207 -28.32 48.51 37.47
CA THR A 207 -28.68 49.90 37.15
C THR A 207 -27.47 50.77 36.84
N LYS A 208 -26.36 50.60 37.59
CA LYS A 208 -25.12 51.35 37.35
C LYS A 208 -24.51 50.97 35.99
N TYR A 209 -24.51 49.69 35.63
CA TYR A 209 -24.00 49.25 34.33
C TYR A 209 -24.86 49.77 33.18
N MET A 210 -26.20 49.74 33.31
CA MET A 210 -27.11 50.30 32.31
C MET A 210 -26.92 51.81 32.12
N GLN A 211 -26.75 52.57 33.20
CA GLN A 211 -26.44 54.01 33.11
C GLN A 211 -25.12 54.30 32.38
N LEU A 212 -24.10 53.44 32.56
CA LEU A 212 -22.85 53.54 31.82
C LEU A 212 -23.07 53.28 30.31
N ARG A 213 -23.89 52.29 29.95
CA ARG A 213 -24.22 52.00 28.55
C ARG A 213 -25.03 53.12 27.90
N ASP A 214 -26.04 53.65 28.59
CA ASP A 214 -26.83 54.79 28.12
C ASP A 214 -25.96 56.04 27.89
N ARG A 215 -25.00 56.28 28.77
CA ARG A 215 -24.00 57.35 28.61
C ARG A 215 -23.10 57.12 27.39
N TYR A 216 -22.66 55.90 27.13
CA TYR A 216 -21.82 55.58 25.95
C TYR A 216 -22.53 56.01 24.66
N ILE A 217 -23.77 55.57 24.47
CA ILE A 217 -24.57 55.90 23.27
C ILE A 217 -24.86 57.42 23.21
N SER A 218 -25.19 58.04 24.35
CA SER A 218 -25.41 59.50 24.44
C SER A 218 -24.17 60.31 24.05
N THR A 219 -22.98 59.83 24.45
CA THR A 219 -21.69 60.47 24.15
C THR A 219 -21.38 60.34 22.66
N PHE A 220 -21.57 59.15 22.09
CA PHE A 220 -21.45 58.93 20.65
C PHE A 220 -22.37 59.89 19.86
N LYS A 221 -23.65 59.97 20.22
CA LYS A 221 -24.60 60.87 19.57
C LYS A 221 -24.12 62.32 19.58
N ARG A 222 -23.68 62.81 20.75
CA ARG A 222 -23.18 64.18 20.92
C ARG A 222 -21.92 64.45 20.08
N ASP A 223 -20.95 63.54 20.11
CA ASP A 223 -19.61 63.76 19.55
C ASP A 223 -19.56 63.48 18.04
N LYS A 224 -20.43 62.61 17.51
CA LYS A 224 -20.37 62.12 16.12
C LYS A 224 -21.61 62.45 15.28
N LEU A 225 -22.79 62.64 15.88
CA LEU A 225 -24.05 62.86 15.15
C LEU A 225 -24.63 64.29 15.31
N GLY A 226 -24.08 65.11 16.20
CA GLY A 226 -24.49 66.50 16.40
C GLY A 226 -25.08 66.81 17.79
N PRO A 227 -25.49 68.07 18.04
CA PRO A 227 -25.77 68.55 19.40
C PRO A 227 -26.91 67.79 20.10
N SER A 228 -26.59 67.30 21.31
CA SER A 228 -27.50 66.50 22.14
C SER A 228 -28.62 67.32 22.79
N ASN A 229 -29.81 66.74 22.89
CA ASN A 229 -30.98 67.32 23.57
C ASN A 229 -30.74 67.49 25.09
N ARG A 230 -31.63 68.22 25.79
CA ARG A 230 -31.51 68.48 27.24
C ARG A 230 -31.41 67.18 28.07
N THR A 231 -32.03 66.09 27.63
CA THR A 231 -32.00 64.76 28.27
C THR A 231 -30.61 64.12 28.18
N GLY A 232 -29.99 64.08 26.99
CA GLY A 232 -28.64 63.56 26.82
C GLY A 232 -27.58 64.35 27.59
N LYS A 233 -27.76 65.68 27.71
CA LYS A 233 -26.90 66.51 28.58
C LYS A 233 -27.01 66.13 30.08
N LYS A 234 -28.18 65.72 30.57
CA LYS A 234 -28.38 65.24 31.95
C LYS A 234 -27.73 63.86 32.18
N ILE A 235 -27.87 62.95 31.22
CA ILE A 235 -27.27 61.59 31.27
C ILE A 235 -25.74 61.69 31.36
N ILE A 236 -25.13 62.53 30.52
CA ILE A 236 -23.68 62.73 30.51
C ILE A 236 -23.17 63.34 31.83
N LYS A 237 -23.93 64.27 32.44
CA LYS A 237 -23.55 64.90 33.71
C LYS A 237 -23.69 63.99 34.94
N LYS A 238 -24.55 62.96 34.89
CA LYS A 238 -24.85 62.08 36.04
C LYS A 238 -23.92 60.87 36.17
N GLY A 239 -23.18 60.51 35.12
CA GLY A 239 -22.35 59.29 35.11
C GLY A 239 -20.95 59.45 35.75
N ASN A 240 -20.44 58.39 36.38
CA ASN A 240 -19.05 58.30 36.86
C ASN A 240 -18.02 58.35 35.71
N ASN A 241 -16.83 58.91 35.95
CA ASN A 241 -15.73 59.14 34.98
C ASN A 241 -15.02 57.88 34.45
N VAL A 242 -15.50 56.68 34.75
CA VAL A 242 -14.83 55.44 34.34
C VAL A 242 -15.22 55.08 32.90
N PHE A 243 -14.49 55.63 31.94
CA PHE A 243 -14.65 55.43 30.50
C PHE A 243 -13.98 54.13 30.01
N SER A 244 -14.03 53.03 30.79
CA SER A 244 -13.20 51.84 30.52
C SER A 244 -13.94 50.66 29.88
N HIS A 245 -15.25 50.74 29.67
CA HIS A 245 -16.00 49.65 29.04
C HIS A 245 -16.26 49.97 27.56
N GLY A 246 -15.61 49.20 26.70
CA GLY A 246 -15.77 49.27 25.25
C GLY A 246 -17.21 48.99 24.78
N PRO A 247 -17.46 49.06 23.47
CA PRO A 247 -18.78 48.79 22.88
C PRO A 247 -19.32 47.40 23.26
N ASN A 248 -20.61 47.33 23.56
CA ASN A 248 -21.32 46.08 23.86
C ASN A 248 -22.72 46.10 23.21
N ALA A 249 -22.79 45.62 21.97
CA ALA A 249 -23.98 45.66 21.12
C ALA A 249 -25.21 45.00 21.76
N ILE A 250 -25.03 43.86 22.45
CA ILE A 250 -26.14 43.12 23.07
C ILE A 250 -26.72 43.89 24.24
N THR A 251 -25.88 44.41 25.14
CA THR A 251 -26.36 45.21 26.27
C THR A 251 -26.91 46.56 25.81
N ASP A 252 -26.31 47.19 24.79
CA ASP A 252 -26.80 48.45 24.24
C ASP A 252 -28.17 48.27 23.58
N ALA A 253 -28.42 47.13 22.93
CA ALA A 253 -29.72 46.80 22.37
C ALA A 253 -30.79 46.62 23.46
N ALA A 254 -30.41 46.10 24.63
CA ALA A 254 -31.32 45.89 25.76
C ALA A 254 -31.92 47.22 26.29
N LEU A 255 -31.22 48.34 26.16
CA LEU A 255 -31.73 49.67 26.53
C LEU A 255 -32.97 50.09 25.72
N TYR A 256 -33.08 49.61 24.48
CA TYR A 256 -34.21 49.91 23.59
C TYR A 256 -35.31 48.86 23.64
N THR A 257 -34.96 47.60 23.87
CA THR A 257 -35.86 46.45 23.65
C THR A 257 -36.42 45.88 24.95
N LEU A 258 -35.56 45.60 25.93
CA LEU A 258 -35.96 44.96 27.18
C LEU A 258 -36.40 45.99 28.23
N LEU A 259 -35.68 47.10 28.32
CA LEU A 259 -35.90 48.10 29.36
C LEU A 259 -36.72 49.29 28.88
N ASN A 260 -36.90 49.46 27.56
CA ASN A 260 -37.57 50.60 26.94
C ASN A 260 -37.11 51.97 27.49
N GLN A 261 -35.82 52.09 27.83
CA GLN A 261 -35.23 53.30 28.40
C GLN A 261 -34.84 54.33 27.32
N ARG A 262 -34.69 53.88 26.07
CA ARG A 262 -34.35 54.72 24.93
C ARG A 262 -35.30 54.45 23.76
N SER A 263 -35.62 55.52 23.02
CA SER A 263 -36.45 55.47 21.81
C SER A 263 -35.75 56.06 20.59
N ASP A 264 -34.61 56.74 20.76
CA ASP A 264 -33.82 57.29 19.66
C ASP A 264 -32.97 56.18 19.03
N ILE A 265 -33.53 55.46 18.05
CA ILE A 265 -32.89 54.29 17.42
C ILE A 265 -31.68 54.68 16.56
N ASP A 266 -31.70 55.85 15.92
CA ASP A 266 -30.67 56.26 14.95
C ASP A 266 -29.22 56.16 15.44
N PRO A 267 -28.85 56.61 16.67
CA PRO A 267 -27.50 56.45 17.19
C PRO A 267 -27.07 54.98 17.32
N PHE A 268 -28.00 54.08 17.65
CA PHE A 268 -27.71 52.65 17.73
C PHE A 268 -27.43 52.07 16.34
N GLU A 269 -28.29 52.37 15.37
CA GLU A 269 -28.10 51.91 13.99
C GLU A 269 -26.82 52.46 13.37
N LYS A 270 -26.42 53.70 13.69
CA LYS A 270 -25.13 54.25 13.25
C LYS A 270 -23.93 53.58 13.92
N LEU A 271 -24.05 53.13 15.17
CA LEU A 271 -22.98 52.41 15.87
C LEU A 271 -22.79 50.98 15.34
N TYR A 272 -23.90 50.27 15.13
CA TYR A 272 -23.87 48.83 14.90
C TYR A 272 -24.30 48.41 13.49
N GLY A 273 -24.87 49.30 12.69
CA GLY A 273 -25.40 48.99 11.37
C GLY A 273 -26.70 48.19 11.35
N LEU A 274 -27.27 47.88 12.53
CA LEU A 274 -28.48 47.05 12.68
C LEU A 274 -29.45 47.68 13.67
N ASN A 275 -30.72 47.32 13.54
CA ASN A 275 -31.75 47.72 14.48
C ASN A 275 -31.56 47.02 15.86
N PRO A 276 -31.86 47.68 17.00
CA PRO A 276 -31.76 47.07 18.33
C PRO A 276 -32.49 45.74 18.48
N ALA A 277 -33.71 45.62 17.91
CA ALA A 277 -34.47 44.38 17.95
C ALA A 277 -33.78 43.26 17.17
N GLN A 278 -33.02 43.61 16.13
CA GLN A 278 -32.22 42.63 15.42
C GLN A 278 -31.03 42.15 16.25
N VAL A 279 -30.33 43.08 16.89
CA VAL A 279 -29.15 42.75 17.70
C VAL A 279 -29.52 41.96 18.96
N SER A 280 -30.65 42.23 19.59
CA SER A 280 -31.09 41.55 20.81
C SER A 280 -31.27 40.03 20.66
N GLY A 281 -31.53 39.56 19.44
CA GLY A 281 -31.68 38.12 19.13
C GLY A 281 -30.41 37.43 18.64
N LEU A 282 -29.26 38.13 18.64
CA LEU A 282 -28.01 37.55 18.14
C LEU A 282 -27.34 36.68 19.21
N HIS A 283 -26.97 35.46 18.82
CA HIS A 283 -26.20 34.53 19.65
C HIS A 283 -24.81 34.20 19.07
N HIS A 284 -24.55 34.58 17.81
CA HIS A 284 -23.29 34.27 17.16
C HIS A 284 -22.19 35.22 17.64
N SER A 285 -21.22 34.69 18.39
CA SER A 285 -20.15 35.47 19.02
C SER A 285 -19.34 36.31 18.04
N GLN A 286 -19.01 35.78 16.88
CA GLN A 286 -18.16 36.44 15.88
C GLN A 286 -18.89 37.64 15.27
N THR A 287 -20.20 37.51 14.99
CA THR A 287 -21.02 38.66 14.59
C THR A 287 -21.01 39.72 15.68
N ILE A 288 -21.26 39.37 16.94
CA ILE A 288 -21.28 40.32 18.06
C ILE A 288 -19.93 41.03 18.20
N ILE A 289 -18.82 40.30 18.07
CA ILE A 289 -17.47 40.86 18.09
C ILE A 289 -17.27 41.83 16.92
N ALA A 290 -17.67 41.48 15.70
CA ALA A 290 -17.58 42.37 14.54
C ALA A 290 -18.38 43.67 14.74
N LEU A 291 -19.61 43.57 15.28
CA LEU A 291 -20.45 44.73 15.63
C LEU A 291 -19.75 45.61 16.68
N ASN A 292 -19.17 45.01 17.72
CA ASN A 292 -18.44 45.74 18.75
C ASN A 292 -17.17 46.41 18.20
N ILE A 293 -16.41 45.73 17.34
CA ILE A 293 -15.22 46.31 16.71
C ILE A 293 -15.61 47.55 15.90
N HIS A 294 -16.63 47.44 15.04
CA HIS A 294 -17.12 48.56 14.24
C HIS A 294 -17.57 49.75 15.11
N ALA A 295 -18.40 49.51 16.12
CA ALA A 295 -18.82 50.54 17.05
C ALA A 295 -17.63 51.20 17.75
N GLY A 296 -16.61 50.41 18.10
CA GLY A 296 -15.36 50.89 18.68
C GLY A 296 -14.59 51.83 17.76
N MET A 297 -14.54 51.52 16.46
CA MET A 297 -13.88 52.37 15.46
C MET A 297 -14.63 53.69 15.26
N ILE A 298 -15.96 53.66 15.09
CA ILE A 298 -16.72 54.91 14.83
C ILE A 298 -16.83 55.79 16.09
N SER A 299 -16.96 55.19 17.27
CA SER A 299 -17.10 55.95 18.52
C SER A 299 -15.78 56.52 19.04
N SER A 300 -14.64 56.01 18.59
CA SER A 300 -13.33 56.50 19.03
C SER A 300 -13.01 57.89 18.48
N LYS A 301 -12.23 58.65 19.26
CA LYS A 301 -11.60 59.91 18.79
C LYS A 301 -10.27 59.66 18.10
N ASP A 302 -9.59 58.58 18.49
CA ASP A 302 -8.19 58.33 18.14
C ASP A 302 -8.04 57.18 17.13
N LYS A 303 -9.07 56.35 16.95
CA LYS A 303 -9.07 55.24 16.00
C LYS A 303 -9.89 55.61 14.78
N VAL A 304 -9.33 55.33 13.60
CA VAL A 304 -10.00 55.50 12.30
C VAL A 304 -9.89 54.19 11.53
N GLY A 305 -11.03 53.65 11.10
CA GLY A 305 -11.08 52.48 10.22
C GLY A 305 -10.58 52.80 8.81
N SER A 306 -10.00 51.82 8.13
CA SER A 306 -9.68 51.95 6.72
C SER A 306 -10.97 51.97 5.87
N GLU A 307 -10.93 52.59 4.69
CA GLU A 307 -12.06 52.57 3.76
C GLU A 307 -12.48 51.13 3.41
N LYS A 308 -11.50 50.24 3.23
CA LYS A 308 -11.72 48.81 3.00
C LYS A 308 -12.50 48.16 4.15
N PHE A 309 -12.18 48.48 5.40
CA PHE A 309 -12.92 47.96 6.56
C PHE A 309 -14.39 48.37 6.50
N TYR A 310 -14.69 49.65 6.26
CA TYR A 310 -16.08 50.12 6.21
C TYR A 310 -16.85 49.53 5.03
N LYS A 311 -16.21 49.37 3.87
CA LYS A 311 -16.83 48.71 2.71
C LYS A 311 -17.20 47.26 3.03
N LEU A 312 -16.26 46.50 3.59
CA LEU A 312 -16.50 45.10 3.97
C LEU A 312 -17.54 44.97 5.08
N PHE A 313 -17.53 45.88 6.06
CA PHE A 313 -18.53 45.87 7.12
C PHE A 313 -19.93 46.19 6.59
N ALA A 314 -20.06 47.16 5.67
CA ALA A 314 -21.34 47.46 5.02
C ALA A 314 -21.87 46.27 4.22
N GLU A 315 -21.01 45.57 3.48
CA GLU A 315 -21.35 44.32 2.78
C GLU A 315 -21.79 43.22 3.77
N PHE A 316 -21.06 43.05 4.88
CA PHE A 316 -21.40 42.12 5.95
C PHE A 316 -22.79 42.40 6.54
N ILE A 317 -23.11 43.66 6.85
CA ILE A 317 -24.42 44.06 7.37
C ILE A 317 -25.53 43.80 6.35
N LYS A 318 -25.28 44.09 5.06
CA LYS A 318 -26.24 43.83 3.98
C LYS A 318 -26.56 42.32 3.87
N LEU A 319 -25.54 41.47 3.95
CA LEU A 319 -25.70 40.01 3.94
C LEU A 319 -26.44 39.51 5.19
N LEU A 320 -26.12 40.05 6.36
CA LEU A 320 -26.78 39.64 7.59
C LEU A 320 -28.29 39.97 7.57
N ASN A 321 -28.67 41.12 7.00
CA ASN A 321 -30.06 41.50 6.80
C ASN A 321 -30.78 40.67 5.74
N SER A 322 -30.12 40.28 4.65
CA SER A 322 -30.74 39.46 3.59
C SER A 322 -31.04 38.04 4.05
N VAL A 323 -30.17 37.44 4.87
CA VAL A 323 -30.37 36.10 5.47
C VAL A 323 -31.55 36.11 6.43
N ARG A 324 -31.71 37.16 7.24
CA ARG A 324 -32.80 37.25 8.23
C ARG A 324 -34.17 37.53 7.62
N ASN A 325 -34.22 38.22 6.48
CA ASN A 325 -35.47 38.54 5.79
C ASN A 325 -35.89 37.42 4.81
N GLY A 326 -35.27 36.24 4.86
CA GLY A 326 -35.65 35.08 4.05
C GLY A 326 -35.27 35.17 2.57
N ALA A 327 -34.47 36.17 2.17
CA ALA A 327 -34.16 36.43 0.76
C ALA A 327 -33.04 35.54 0.18
N VAL A 328 -32.29 34.81 1.03
CA VAL A 328 -31.19 33.94 0.60
C VAL A 328 -31.22 32.61 1.36
N ARG A 329 -31.18 31.48 0.65
CA ARG A 329 -31.14 30.13 1.26
C ARG A 329 -29.86 29.97 2.11
N PRO A 330 -29.92 29.32 3.30
CA PRO A 330 -28.80 29.26 4.25
C PRO A 330 -27.58 28.43 3.81
N SER A 331 -27.61 27.85 2.61
CA SER A 331 -26.65 26.83 2.17
C SER A 331 -25.35 27.37 1.55
N CYS A 332 -25.13 28.69 1.49
CA CYS A 332 -24.00 29.26 0.73
C CYS A 332 -23.02 30.17 1.50
N LEU A 333 -23.17 30.39 2.83
CA LEU A 333 -22.40 31.45 3.52
C LEU A 333 -21.39 31.01 4.59
N PHE A 334 -21.09 29.72 4.71
CA PHE A 334 -19.98 29.28 5.59
C PHE A 334 -19.03 28.36 4.84
N VAL A 335 -18.28 28.94 3.91
CA VAL A 335 -17.02 28.34 3.44
C VAL A 335 -15.92 29.40 3.59
N ASN A 336 -15.06 29.16 4.58
CA ASN A 336 -13.68 29.65 4.71
C ASN A 336 -13.47 31.18 4.81
N LEU A 337 -13.39 31.69 6.04
CA LEU A 337 -12.36 32.69 6.33
C LEU A 337 -11.07 31.94 6.69
N PRO A 338 -9.92 32.26 6.07
CA PRO A 338 -8.65 31.64 6.43
C PRO A 338 -8.15 32.20 7.75
N ASP A 339 -7.77 31.30 8.66
CA ASP A 339 -6.94 31.62 9.82
C ASP A 339 -5.62 32.23 9.33
N LYS A 340 -5.34 33.46 9.74
CA LYS A 340 -3.99 34.05 9.75
C LYS A 340 -3.78 34.80 11.05
#